data_AF-D2Q5X0-F1
#
_entry.id   AF-D2Q5X0-F1
#
_cell.length_a   1.000
_cell.length_b   1.000
_cell.length_c   1.000
_cell.angle_alpha   90.00
_cell.angle_beta   90.00
_cell.angle_gamma   90.00
#
_symmetry.space_group_name_H-M   'P 1'
#
loop_
_entity.id
_entity.type
_entity.pdbx_description
1 polymer ?
#
loop_
_entity_poly.entity_id
_entity_poly.type
_entity_poly.pdbx_seq_one_letter_code
_entity_poly.pdbx_strand_id
1 'polypeptide(L)'
;MNIMLMVLRTMLLYICPPLGLWELLTLAAFIVGGFLIGGKPFESGQKWFDNRRERSYAGLVGTAAGVVLWFYVHGVVLVGDMQDNYTLYMTINGRDGSSEKGYRRPLASFGRSFAEIVNQQQTTVPWQLRIARAVMMIAAVALLAILLVFYIRLYKANKGKLAAWNADTFEKRFPDVARGNGVEWATPYENNYLGFRLVDHDTAGADDPWYASFREINLHQARYDGLINGVPGGGLESSPFDSDAIASGRTGEETLARIIVGNKLNVVSFWSLYGKDGKGNPTDKDIDCALVGVDKQGKTHVWFVDAKNYKGGSDTKYVNAGHDDKGLNVIVRISKSQHALVSGKDGRPYLSTSENMAVQSGNWSRVPAIAKADRTSYVCMVPTGKDGCPDVDGLVWTGGVKCVTPKQLVDEIRACDLDDPSRIPADAMNLFRGALKN
;
A
#
# COMPACT_ATOMS: atom_id res chain seq x y z
N MET A 1 -5.09 17.62 28.34
CA MET A 1 -3.79 17.84 27.66
C MET A 1 -2.70 18.33 28.62
N ASN A 2 -2.92 19.37 29.43
CA ASN A 2 -1.88 19.93 30.31
C ASN A 2 -1.51 19.08 31.55
N ILE A 3 -2.43 18.29 32.14
CA ILE A 3 -2.10 17.42 33.28
C ILE A 3 -1.19 16.24 32.85
N MET A 4 -1.41 15.71 31.64
CA MET A 4 -0.63 14.59 31.10
C MET A 4 0.80 15.02 30.71
N LEU A 5 0.95 16.24 30.16
CA LEU A 5 2.25 16.86 29.90
C LEU A 5 2.98 17.24 31.20
N MET A 6 2.26 17.64 32.25
CA MET A 6 2.84 17.94 33.55
C MET A 6 3.36 16.67 34.23
N VAL A 7 2.61 15.57 34.18
CA VAL A 7 3.06 14.25 34.68
C VAL A 7 4.27 13.75 33.88
N LEU A 8 4.25 13.85 32.55
CA LEU A 8 5.38 13.44 31.70
C LEU A 8 6.64 14.28 31.95
N ARG A 9 6.49 15.59 32.17
CA ARG A 9 7.60 16.51 32.46
C ARG A 9 8.17 16.28 33.86
N THR A 10 7.33 15.95 34.84
CA THR A 10 7.76 15.59 36.20
C THR A 10 8.47 14.23 36.21
N MET A 11 8.03 13.26 35.40
CA MET A 11 8.71 11.96 35.25
C MET A 11 10.07 12.09 34.54
N LEU A 12 10.19 12.97 33.54
CA LEU A 12 11.45 13.21 32.82
C LEU A 12 12.46 14.06 33.60
N LEU A 13 12.01 14.92 34.52
CA LEU A 13 12.90 15.78 35.32
C LEU A 13 13.44 15.11 36.61
N TYR A 14 12.81 14.04 37.09
CA TYR A 14 13.21 13.36 38.34
C TYR A 14 13.91 12.00 38.14
N ILE A 15 14.02 11.50 36.91
CA ILE A 15 14.66 10.22 36.61
C ILE A 15 15.94 10.48 35.81
N CYS A 16 17.00 10.84 36.53
CA CYS A 16 18.38 10.60 36.11
C CYS A 16 19.02 9.52 37.01
N PRO A 17 18.76 8.23 36.72
CA PRO A 17 19.73 7.16 37.00
C PRO A 17 19.91 6.23 35.75
N PRO A 18 20.85 5.28 35.76
CA PRO A 18 21.31 4.61 34.56
C PRO A 18 20.22 3.70 34.01
N LEU A 19 20.00 3.76 32.69
CA LEU A 19 18.90 3.07 32.02
C LEU A 19 18.85 1.59 32.41
N GLY A 20 17.81 1.22 33.16
CA GLY A 20 17.60 -0.16 33.61
C GLY A 20 17.02 -1.03 32.49
N LEU A 21 17.12 -2.36 32.65
CA LEU A 21 16.53 -3.37 31.74
C LEU A 21 15.04 -3.08 31.41
N TRP A 22 14.33 -2.44 32.34
CA TRP A 22 12.91 -2.12 32.22
C TRP A 22 12.60 -0.91 31.34
N GLU A 23 13.49 0.08 31.25
CA GLU A 23 13.36 1.18 30.28
C GLU A 23 13.70 0.71 28.86
N LEU A 24 14.63 -0.24 28.73
CA LEU A 24 14.90 -0.98 27.50
C LEU A 24 13.71 -1.84 27.04
N LEU A 25 13.02 -2.51 27.98
CA LEU A 25 11.81 -3.30 27.67
C LEU A 25 10.61 -2.41 27.33
N THR A 26 10.49 -1.25 27.97
CA THR A 26 9.46 -0.25 27.64
C THR A 26 9.75 0.38 26.28
N LEU A 27 11.01 0.71 25.98
CA LEU A 27 11.45 1.17 24.66
C LEU A 27 11.23 0.09 23.59
N ALA A 28 11.52 -1.18 23.88
CA ALA A 28 11.25 -2.31 22.98
C ALA A 28 9.75 -2.52 22.76
N ALA A 29 8.92 -2.39 23.80
CA ALA A 29 7.47 -2.41 23.68
C ALA A 29 6.93 -1.19 22.91
N PHE A 30 7.59 -0.03 23.00
CA PHE A 30 7.30 1.16 22.20
C PHE A 30 7.66 0.96 20.72
N ILE A 31 8.80 0.33 20.44
CA ILE A 31 9.30 0.04 19.08
C ILE A 31 8.51 -1.10 18.42
N VAL A 32 8.10 -2.12 19.18
CA VAL A 32 7.37 -3.31 18.68
C VAL A 32 5.85 -3.09 18.71
N GLY A 33 5.33 -2.36 19.69
CA GLY A 33 3.90 -2.17 19.93
C GLY A 33 3.26 -1.03 19.14
N GLY A 34 4.05 -0.11 18.56
CA GLY A 34 3.57 0.94 17.66
C GLY A 34 2.47 1.81 18.25
N PHE A 35 2.83 2.94 18.87
CA PHE A 35 1.80 3.85 19.38
C PHE A 35 0.95 4.43 18.23
N LEU A 36 -0.36 4.24 18.35
CA LEU A 36 -1.40 5.04 17.72
C LEU A 36 -1.40 6.43 18.35
N ILE A 37 -0.60 7.37 17.82
CA ILE A 37 -0.83 8.79 18.07
C ILE A 37 -1.73 9.28 16.92
N GLY A 38 -3.02 9.51 17.22
CA GLY A 38 -3.96 10.11 16.26
C GLY A 38 -4.78 9.13 15.41
N GLY A 39 -4.94 7.87 15.81
CA GLY A 39 -5.90 6.95 15.16
C GLY A 39 -5.45 6.35 13.82
N LYS A 40 -4.16 6.45 13.45
CA LYS A 40 -3.57 5.70 12.32
C LYS A 40 -2.47 4.75 12.81
N PRO A 41 -2.52 3.44 12.49
CA PRO A 41 -1.44 2.53 12.82
C PRO A 41 -0.16 2.91 12.07
N PHE A 42 1.00 2.59 12.64
CA PHE A 42 2.31 2.75 12.02
C PHE A 42 2.38 1.88 10.76
N GLU A 43 2.02 2.43 9.59
CA GLU A 43 1.86 1.71 8.33
C GLU A 43 3.16 1.10 7.78
N SER A 44 4.33 1.54 8.25
CA SER A 44 5.61 1.14 7.67
C SER A 44 6.00 -0.32 7.98
N GLY A 45 5.57 -0.88 9.12
CA GLY A 45 5.91 -2.25 9.52
C GLY A 45 5.07 -3.35 8.87
N GLN A 46 3.83 -3.04 8.48
CA GLN A 46 2.94 -3.99 7.80
C GLN A 46 3.32 -4.20 6.33
N LYS A 47 4.07 -3.27 5.72
CA LYS A 47 4.44 -3.33 4.29
C LYS A 47 5.63 -4.25 4.00
N TRP A 48 6.24 -4.83 5.03
CA TRP A 48 7.40 -5.74 4.93
C TRP A 48 7.05 -7.19 4.58
N PHE A 49 5.76 -7.52 4.51
CA PHE A 49 5.28 -8.89 4.41
C PHE A 49 4.53 -9.15 3.11
N ASP A 50 5.03 -10.13 2.35
CA ASP A 50 4.63 -10.45 0.97
C ASP A 50 3.16 -10.89 0.87
N ASN A 51 2.56 -11.39 1.94
CA ASN A 51 1.16 -11.84 1.95
C ASN A 51 0.33 -11.26 3.10
N ARG A 52 -0.99 -11.19 2.89
CA ARG A 52 -1.98 -10.66 3.84
C ARG A 52 -1.95 -11.39 5.20
N ARG A 53 -1.51 -12.65 5.23
CA ARG A 53 -1.48 -13.49 6.44
C ARG A 53 -0.40 -13.03 7.40
N GLU A 54 0.80 -12.80 6.89
CA GLU A 54 1.95 -12.30 7.65
C GLU A 54 1.72 -10.88 8.18
N ARG A 55 1.07 -10.00 7.39
CA ARG A 55 0.63 -8.68 7.87
C ARG A 55 -0.35 -8.77 9.03
N SER A 56 -1.29 -9.71 8.95
CA SER A 56 -2.26 -9.98 10.00
C SER A 56 -1.58 -10.50 11.27
N TYR A 57 -0.57 -11.36 11.15
CA TYR A 57 0.21 -11.85 12.30
C TYR A 57 1.03 -10.75 12.96
N ALA A 58 1.68 -9.88 12.18
CA ALA A 58 2.42 -8.73 12.71
C ALA A 58 1.49 -7.74 13.46
N GLY A 59 0.30 -7.48 12.91
CA GLY A 59 -0.73 -6.67 13.58
C GLY A 59 -1.23 -7.30 14.89
N LEU A 60 -1.52 -8.61 14.88
CA LEU A 60 -1.95 -9.35 16.08
C LEU A 60 -0.90 -9.31 17.19
N VAL A 61 0.39 -9.41 16.84
CA VAL A 61 1.51 -9.31 17.79
C VAL A 61 1.57 -7.92 18.43
N GLY A 62 1.44 -6.85 17.64
CA GLY A 62 1.41 -5.47 18.14
C GLY A 62 0.22 -5.22 19.08
N THR A 63 -0.98 -5.69 18.70
CA THR A 63 -2.19 -5.59 19.54
C THR A 63 -2.03 -6.37 20.85
N ALA A 64 -1.49 -7.59 20.81
CA ALA A 64 -1.25 -8.38 22.01
C ALA A 64 -0.27 -7.68 22.97
N ALA A 65 0.81 -7.09 22.45
CA ALA A 65 1.77 -6.32 23.25
C ALA A 65 1.12 -5.08 23.90
N GLY A 66 0.26 -4.36 23.18
CA GLY A 66 -0.48 -3.21 23.71
C GLY A 66 -1.48 -3.58 24.82
N VAL A 67 -2.19 -4.70 24.68
CA VAL A 67 -3.11 -5.22 25.71
C VAL A 67 -2.36 -5.60 26.99
N VAL A 68 -1.21 -6.29 26.86
CA VAL A 68 -0.35 -6.65 28.01
C VAL A 68 0.15 -5.40 28.74
N LEU A 69 0.57 -4.37 28.01
CA LEU A 69 1.02 -3.10 28.58
C LEU A 69 -0.12 -2.36 29.31
N TRP A 70 -1.34 -2.36 28.75
CA TRP A 70 -2.51 -1.73 29.35
C TRP A 70 -2.90 -2.38 30.69
N PHE A 71 -2.94 -3.72 30.76
CA PHE A 71 -3.22 -4.45 32.00
C PHE A 71 -2.13 -4.25 33.05
N TYR A 72 -0.86 -4.14 32.64
CA TYR A 72 0.25 -3.89 33.56
C TYR A 72 0.20 -2.48 34.16
N VAL A 73 0.02 -1.44 33.34
CA VAL A 73 -0.05 -0.04 33.83
C VAL A 73 -1.21 0.15 34.80
N HIS A 74 -2.41 -0.36 34.47
CA HIS A 74 -3.56 -0.22 35.36
C HIS A 74 -3.45 -1.10 36.60
N GLY A 75 -2.89 -2.32 36.47
CA GLY A 75 -2.71 -3.24 37.60
C GLY A 75 -1.64 -2.80 38.60
N VAL A 76 -0.58 -2.12 38.14
CA VAL A 76 0.50 -1.62 39.00
C VAL A 76 0.12 -0.30 39.67
N VAL A 77 -0.53 0.62 38.95
CA VAL A 77 -0.97 1.93 39.50
C VAL A 77 -2.02 1.74 40.61
N LEU A 78 -2.99 0.84 40.42
CA LEU A 78 -3.98 0.52 41.45
C LEU A 78 -3.38 -0.06 42.73
N VAL A 79 -2.21 -0.69 42.65
CA VAL A 79 -1.57 -1.37 43.79
C VAL A 79 -0.53 -0.48 44.47
N GLY A 80 0.18 0.37 43.71
CA GLY A 80 1.12 1.36 44.25
C GLY A 80 0.41 2.38 45.16
N ASP A 81 -0.75 2.90 44.71
CA ASP A 81 -1.57 3.82 45.51
C ASP A 81 -2.03 3.20 46.84
N MET A 82 -2.20 1.87 46.91
CA MET A 82 -2.59 1.20 48.15
C MET A 82 -1.44 1.11 49.18
N GLN A 83 -0.19 1.04 48.71
CA GLN A 83 0.99 0.81 49.56
C GLN A 83 1.54 2.12 50.13
N ASP A 84 1.46 3.20 49.37
CA ASP A 84 1.84 4.54 49.83
C ASP A 84 0.87 5.09 50.88
N ASN A 85 -0.44 4.87 50.70
CA ASN A 85 -1.46 5.23 51.68
C ASN A 85 -1.34 4.47 53.02
N TYR A 86 -0.87 3.21 52.99
CA TYR A 86 -0.60 2.41 54.19
C TYR A 86 0.64 2.90 54.96
N THR A 87 1.68 3.31 54.25
CA THR A 87 2.92 3.81 54.86
C THR A 87 2.70 5.17 55.53
N LEU A 88 1.90 6.04 54.89
CA LEU A 88 1.47 7.32 55.47
C LEU A 88 0.70 7.13 56.78
N TYR A 89 -0.16 6.11 56.87
CA TYR A 89 -0.91 5.74 58.08
C TYR A 89 -0.01 5.31 59.25
N MET A 90 0.98 4.44 59.00
CA MET A 90 1.90 3.95 60.04
C MET A 90 2.73 5.09 60.65
N THR A 91 3.08 6.10 59.86
CA THR A 91 3.85 7.26 60.30
C THR A 91 3.04 8.19 61.24
N ILE A 92 1.72 8.23 61.09
CA ILE A 92 0.82 9.08 61.89
C ILE A 92 0.51 8.45 63.27
N ASN A 93 0.44 7.12 63.36
CA ASN A 93 0.15 6.40 64.62
C ASN A 93 1.30 6.39 65.65
N GLY A 94 2.48 6.91 65.31
CA GLY A 94 3.55 7.16 66.29
C GLY A 94 3.29 8.35 67.22
N ARG A 95 2.21 9.12 67.00
CA ARG A 95 1.78 10.21 67.88
C ARG A 95 0.43 9.85 68.51
N ASP A 96 0.40 9.72 69.83
CA ASP A 96 -0.82 9.55 70.61
C ASP A 96 -1.73 10.78 70.42
N GLY A 97 -2.71 10.66 69.52
CA GLY A 97 -3.63 11.72 69.08
C GLY A 97 -4.75 12.03 70.08
N SER A 98 -4.55 11.79 71.38
CA SER A 98 -5.53 12.04 72.42
C SER A 98 -5.83 13.55 72.65
N SER A 99 -5.02 14.45 72.07
CA SER A 99 -5.17 15.91 72.20
C SER A 99 -5.71 16.65 70.96
N GLU A 100 -5.91 16.01 69.81
CA GLU A 100 -6.35 16.71 68.59
C GLU A 100 -7.88 16.94 68.52
N LYS A 101 -8.30 18.20 68.35
CA LYS A 101 -9.69 18.62 68.12
C LYS A 101 -9.94 19.02 66.66
N GLY A 102 -11.17 18.79 66.18
CA GLY A 102 -11.63 19.19 64.84
C GLY A 102 -11.56 18.07 63.79
N TYR A 103 -11.53 18.46 62.50
CA TYR A 103 -11.65 17.59 61.30
C TYR A 103 -10.62 16.44 61.21
N ARG A 104 -9.59 16.44 62.06
CA ARG A 104 -8.57 15.38 62.16
C ARG A 104 -9.07 14.13 62.90
N ARG A 105 -10.05 14.25 63.80
CA ARG A 105 -10.62 13.09 64.52
C ARG A 105 -11.38 12.12 63.61
N PRO A 106 -12.26 12.59 62.69
CA PRO A 106 -12.89 11.75 61.68
C PRO A 106 -11.88 11.12 60.71
N LEU A 107 -10.85 11.86 60.30
CA LEU A 107 -9.81 11.37 59.40
C LEU A 107 -8.94 10.28 60.05
N ALA A 108 -8.62 10.43 61.34
CA ALA A 108 -7.94 9.40 62.13
C ALA A 108 -8.84 8.19 62.43
N SER A 109 -10.16 8.37 62.54
CA SER A 109 -11.12 7.27 62.64
C SER A 109 -11.25 6.51 61.32
N PHE A 110 -11.35 7.23 60.20
CA PHE A 110 -11.38 6.64 58.86
C PHE A 110 -10.07 5.93 58.54
N GLY A 111 -8.93 6.56 58.83
CA GLY A 111 -7.60 5.95 58.71
C GLY A 111 -7.48 4.68 59.56
N ARG A 112 -8.01 4.67 60.78
CA ARG A 112 -8.05 3.46 61.62
C ARG A 112 -8.92 2.36 61.04
N SER A 113 -10.17 2.65 60.67
CA SER A 113 -11.05 1.66 60.04
C SER A 113 -10.50 1.15 58.71
N PHE A 114 -9.88 2.02 57.90
CA PHE A 114 -9.28 1.65 56.62
C PHE A 114 -8.01 0.83 56.81
N ALA A 115 -7.15 1.17 57.78
CA ALA A 115 -5.98 0.38 58.10
C ALA A 115 -6.32 -0.94 58.79
N GLU A 116 -7.42 -1.01 59.53
CA GLU A 116 -7.95 -2.26 60.09
C GLU A 116 -8.50 -3.16 58.97
N ILE A 117 -9.15 -2.59 57.95
CA ILE A 117 -9.50 -3.28 56.69
C ILE A 117 -8.23 -3.71 55.93
N VAL A 118 -7.21 -2.87 55.83
CA VAL A 118 -5.94 -3.20 55.13
C VAL A 118 -5.10 -4.20 55.93
N ASN A 119 -5.17 -4.23 57.26
CA ASN A 119 -4.45 -5.18 58.11
C ASN A 119 -5.19 -6.54 58.16
N GLN A 120 -6.53 -6.52 58.19
CA GLN A 120 -7.36 -7.70 57.90
C GLN A 120 -7.09 -8.22 56.48
N GLN A 121 -6.93 -7.34 55.49
CA GLN A 121 -6.54 -7.72 54.13
C GLN A 121 -5.04 -8.07 53.99
N GLN A 122 -4.10 -7.60 54.80
CA GLN A 122 -2.69 -8.01 54.72
C GLN A 122 -2.48 -9.42 55.25
N THR A 123 -3.28 -9.81 56.25
CA THR A 123 -3.38 -11.19 56.75
C THR A 123 -4.24 -12.10 55.86
N THR A 124 -4.99 -11.52 54.91
CA THR A 124 -5.84 -12.26 53.95
C THR A 124 -5.77 -11.71 52.52
N VAL A 125 -4.62 -11.25 52.02
CA VAL A 125 -4.40 -11.26 50.57
C VAL A 125 -4.13 -12.72 50.35
N PRO A 126 -5.10 -13.50 49.87
CA PRO A 126 -4.95 -14.94 49.86
C PRO A 126 -3.67 -15.20 49.08
N TRP A 127 -2.81 -16.08 49.58
CA TRP A 127 -1.56 -16.44 48.91
C TRP A 127 -1.80 -16.72 47.41
N GLN A 128 -3.01 -17.19 47.06
CA GLN A 128 -3.56 -17.32 45.72
C GLN A 128 -3.48 -16.04 44.86
N LEU A 129 -3.76 -14.84 45.39
CA LEU A 129 -3.71 -13.57 44.66
C LEU A 129 -2.27 -13.08 44.47
N ARG A 130 -1.38 -13.31 45.43
CA ARG A 130 0.06 -13.02 45.29
C ARG A 130 0.71 -13.96 44.27
N ILE A 131 0.35 -15.24 44.30
CA ILE A 131 0.73 -16.22 43.29
C ILE A 131 0.14 -15.84 41.93
N ALA A 132 -1.13 -15.45 41.84
CA ALA A 132 -1.73 -15.02 40.57
C ALA A 132 -0.99 -13.82 39.95
N ARG A 133 -0.59 -12.82 40.75
CA ARG A 133 0.24 -11.70 40.28
C ARG A 133 1.61 -12.15 39.77
N ALA A 134 2.31 -12.99 40.52
CA ALA A 134 3.61 -13.52 40.12
C ALA A 134 3.48 -14.35 38.83
N VAL A 135 2.46 -15.20 38.72
CA VAL A 135 2.16 -16.01 37.53
C VAL A 135 1.82 -15.13 36.32
N MET A 136 1.00 -14.10 36.48
CA MET A 136 0.70 -13.17 35.38
C MET A 136 1.92 -12.36 34.93
N MET A 137 2.78 -11.94 35.86
CA MET A 137 4.02 -11.24 35.53
C MET A 137 5.01 -12.16 34.79
N ILE A 138 5.18 -13.40 35.27
CA ILE A 138 6.00 -14.41 34.59
C ILE A 138 5.45 -14.70 33.19
N ALA A 139 4.13 -14.84 33.05
CA ALA A 139 3.48 -15.06 31.76
C ALA A 139 3.69 -13.88 30.80
N ALA A 140 3.57 -12.63 31.27
CA ALA A 140 3.79 -11.43 30.46
C ALA A 140 5.25 -11.30 30.00
N VAL A 141 6.22 -11.54 30.90
CA VAL A 141 7.65 -11.52 30.56
C VAL A 141 8.00 -12.64 29.58
N ALA A 142 7.47 -13.85 29.81
CA ALA A 142 7.64 -14.96 28.88
C ALA A 142 7.05 -14.65 27.50
N LEU A 143 5.86 -14.04 27.44
CA LEU A 143 5.23 -13.65 26.19
C LEU A 143 6.06 -12.58 25.45
N LEU A 144 6.53 -11.55 26.15
CA LEU A 144 7.41 -10.52 25.56
C LEU A 144 8.74 -11.10 25.06
N ALA A 145 9.34 -12.04 25.81
CA ALA A 145 10.55 -12.73 25.38
C ALA A 145 10.29 -13.59 24.12
N ILE A 146 9.15 -14.29 24.05
CA ILE A 146 8.75 -15.05 22.87
C ILE A 146 8.54 -14.11 21.67
N LEU A 147 7.85 -12.99 21.86
CA LEU A 147 7.63 -11.99 20.81
C LEU A 147 8.95 -11.37 20.34
N LEU A 148 9.87 -11.06 21.25
CA LEU A 148 11.19 -10.52 20.92
C LEU A 148 12.04 -11.54 20.14
N VAL A 149 12.05 -12.81 20.57
CA VAL A 149 12.75 -13.89 19.85
C VAL A 149 12.15 -14.09 18.47
N PHE A 150 10.82 -14.06 18.35
CA PHE A 150 10.12 -14.15 17.07
C PHE A 150 10.43 -12.97 16.16
N TYR A 151 10.43 -11.75 16.70
CA TYR A 151 10.83 -10.54 15.99
C TYR A 151 12.28 -10.60 15.50
N ILE A 152 13.23 -11.01 16.35
CA ILE A 152 14.64 -11.15 15.97
C ILE A 152 14.79 -12.21 14.87
N ARG A 153 14.06 -13.33 14.96
CA ARG A 153 14.06 -14.36 13.91
C ARG A 153 13.49 -13.83 12.61
N LEU A 154 12.36 -13.12 12.65
CA LEU A 154 11.76 -12.46 11.47
C LEU A 154 12.69 -11.42 10.87
N TYR A 155 13.31 -10.57 11.68
CA TYR A 155 14.27 -9.56 11.24
C TYR A 155 15.49 -10.22 10.59
N LYS A 156 16.07 -11.25 11.20
CA LYS A 156 17.21 -11.99 10.62
C LYS A 156 16.84 -12.67 9.31
N ALA A 157 15.66 -13.29 9.24
CA ALA A 157 15.17 -13.95 8.03
C ALA A 157 14.92 -12.95 6.88
N ASN A 158 14.50 -11.72 7.21
CA ASN A 158 14.14 -10.69 6.22
C ASN A 158 15.19 -9.58 6.07
N LYS A 159 16.33 -9.63 6.76
CA LYS A 159 17.37 -8.59 6.73
C LYS A 159 17.85 -8.32 5.31
N GLY A 160 18.04 -9.36 4.50
CA GLY A 160 18.43 -9.24 3.09
C GLY A 160 17.36 -8.55 2.25
N LYS A 161 16.08 -8.91 2.44
CA LYS A 161 14.95 -8.26 1.77
C LYS A 161 14.82 -6.79 2.16
N LEU A 162 15.00 -6.46 3.44
CA LEU A 162 14.96 -5.10 3.94
C LEU A 162 16.12 -4.25 3.41
N ALA A 163 17.32 -4.82 3.33
CA ALA A 163 18.47 -4.15 2.72
C ALA A 163 18.24 -3.89 1.22
N ALA A 164 17.70 -4.88 0.50
CA ALA A 164 17.36 -4.75 -0.92
C ALA A 164 16.27 -3.69 -1.14
N TRP A 165 15.19 -3.73 -0.37
CA TRP A 165 14.12 -2.72 -0.39
C TRP A 165 14.66 -1.31 -0.12
N ASN A 166 15.46 -1.14 0.94
CA ASN A 166 16.05 0.15 1.25
C ASN A 166 17.07 0.61 0.21
N ALA A 167 17.63 -0.28 -0.61
CA ALA A 167 18.52 0.08 -1.71
C ALA A 167 17.73 0.42 -2.99
N ASP A 168 16.47 -0.01 -3.09
CA ASP A 168 15.61 0.13 -4.26
C ASP A 168 14.74 1.40 -4.24
N THR A 169 15.01 2.34 -3.33
CA THR A 169 14.26 3.60 -3.28
C THR A 169 14.58 4.50 -4.48
N PHE A 170 13.61 5.34 -4.87
CA PHE A 170 13.77 6.29 -5.96
C PHE A 170 15.01 7.18 -5.79
N GLU A 171 15.19 7.78 -4.63
CA GLU A 171 16.28 8.71 -4.36
C GLU A 171 17.66 8.06 -4.52
N LYS A 172 17.77 6.76 -4.23
CA LYS A 172 19.02 6.02 -4.33
C LYS A 172 19.30 5.54 -5.76
N ARG A 173 18.27 5.07 -6.46
CA ARG A 173 18.43 4.52 -7.81
C ARG A 173 18.46 5.58 -8.90
N PHE A 174 17.82 6.71 -8.70
CA PHE A 174 17.62 7.72 -9.73
C PHE A 174 18.92 8.16 -10.43
N PRO A 175 20.03 8.49 -9.74
CA PRO A 175 21.26 8.93 -10.41
C PRO A 175 21.89 7.83 -11.30
N ASP A 176 21.79 6.56 -10.89
CA ASP A 176 22.30 5.44 -11.67
C ASP A 176 21.41 5.14 -12.87
N VAL A 177 20.09 5.26 -12.69
CA VAL A 177 19.11 5.07 -13.76
C VAL A 177 19.23 6.16 -14.82
N ALA A 178 19.40 7.43 -14.41
CA ALA A 178 19.62 8.54 -15.34
C ALA A 178 20.90 8.33 -16.16
N ARG A 179 22.04 8.07 -15.50
CA ARG A 179 23.32 7.81 -16.19
C ARG A 179 23.28 6.57 -17.09
N GLY A 180 22.71 5.48 -16.59
CA GLY A 180 22.59 4.22 -17.33
C GLY A 180 21.72 4.31 -18.58
N ASN A 181 20.86 5.33 -18.67
CA ASN A 181 20.07 5.64 -19.86
C ASN A 181 20.62 6.84 -20.64
N GLY A 182 21.87 7.23 -20.41
CA GLY A 182 22.57 8.24 -21.19
C GLY A 182 22.05 9.67 -20.99
N VAL A 183 21.46 9.97 -19.82
CA VAL A 183 21.07 11.34 -19.47
C VAL A 183 22.31 12.16 -19.11
N GLU A 184 22.45 13.32 -19.71
CA GLU A 184 23.56 14.24 -19.50
C GLU A 184 23.39 15.09 -18.23
N TRP A 185 24.53 15.54 -17.68
CA TRP A 185 24.54 16.57 -16.66
C TRP A 185 24.11 17.91 -17.28
N ALA A 186 23.31 18.66 -16.54
CA ALA A 186 22.94 20.01 -16.94
C ALA A 186 24.15 20.95 -16.83
N THR A 187 24.27 21.88 -17.77
CA THR A 187 25.16 23.03 -17.65
C THR A 187 24.59 24.07 -16.66
N PRO A 188 25.40 25.04 -16.17
CA PRO A 188 24.99 25.94 -15.08
C PRO A 188 23.72 26.79 -15.32
N TYR A 189 23.25 26.91 -16.57
CA TYR A 189 22.10 27.73 -16.94
C TYR A 189 20.93 26.91 -17.50
N GLU A 190 21.04 25.58 -17.52
CA GLU A 190 19.99 24.70 -17.98
C GLU A 190 19.05 24.29 -16.84
N ASN A 191 17.78 24.11 -17.20
CA ASN A 191 16.82 23.44 -16.33
C ASN A 191 17.35 22.04 -15.99
N ASN A 192 17.24 21.67 -14.72
CA ASN A 192 17.76 20.40 -14.24
C ASN A 192 16.89 19.78 -13.16
N TYR A 193 17.02 18.47 -13.02
CA TYR A 193 16.50 17.72 -11.90
C TYR A 193 17.64 16.93 -11.26
N LEU A 194 17.99 17.30 -10.03
CA LEU A 194 19.14 16.74 -9.29
C LEU A 194 20.46 16.80 -10.10
N GLY A 195 20.65 17.90 -10.84
CA GLY A 195 21.85 18.12 -11.67
C GLY A 195 21.79 17.50 -13.07
N PHE A 196 20.84 16.61 -13.38
CA PHE A 196 20.66 16.07 -14.73
C PHE A 196 19.82 17.00 -15.59
N ARG A 197 20.15 17.08 -16.88
CA ARG A 197 19.45 17.90 -17.86
C ARG A 197 17.95 17.57 -17.89
N LEU A 198 17.12 18.59 -17.80
CA LEU A 198 15.66 18.50 -17.78
C LEU A 198 15.09 19.35 -18.91
N VAL A 199 14.28 18.75 -19.76
CA VAL A 199 13.58 19.42 -20.86
C VAL A 199 12.08 19.34 -20.66
N ASP A 200 11.38 20.32 -21.22
CA ASP A 200 9.93 20.37 -21.13
C ASP A 200 9.25 19.43 -22.10
N HIS A 201 9.87 19.05 -23.21
CA HIS A 201 9.28 18.16 -24.21
C HIS A 201 10.36 17.25 -24.80
N ASP A 202 9.98 16.04 -25.19
CA ASP A 202 10.79 15.19 -26.06
C ASP A 202 10.81 15.76 -27.49
N THR A 203 11.64 15.22 -28.40
CA THR A 203 11.76 15.78 -29.77
C THR A 203 10.60 15.43 -30.70
N ALA A 204 9.50 14.91 -30.15
CA ALA A 204 8.56 14.05 -30.86
C ALA A 204 9.29 12.85 -31.52
N GLY A 205 8.52 11.83 -31.90
CA GLY A 205 9.03 10.59 -32.44
C GLY A 205 8.65 10.35 -33.90
N ALA A 206 9.08 9.23 -34.45
CA ALA A 206 8.56 8.69 -35.71
C ALA A 206 7.06 8.37 -35.60
N ASP A 207 6.35 8.52 -36.72
CA ASP A 207 4.91 8.29 -36.78
C ASP A 207 4.53 6.85 -36.38
N ASP A 208 3.46 6.68 -35.59
CA ASP A 208 2.87 5.40 -35.23
C ASP A 208 1.99 4.91 -36.40
N PRO A 209 2.36 3.82 -37.08
CA PRO A 209 1.62 3.36 -38.25
C PRO A 209 0.22 2.87 -37.89
N TRP A 210 0.00 2.39 -36.67
CA TRP A 210 -1.31 1.89 -36.24
C TRP A 210 -2.23 3.02 -35.82
N TYR A 211 -1.71 4.04 -35.13
CA TYR A 211 -2.47 5.26 -34.89
C TYR A 211 -2.96 5.86 -36.22
N ALA A 212 -2.05 6.04 -37.18
CA ALA A 212 -2.41 6.60 -38.49
C ALA A 212 -3.43 5.74 -39.25
N SER A 213 -3.27 4.42 -39.22
CA SER A 213 -4.13 3.49 -39.96
C SER A 213 -5.53 3.31 -39.35
N PHE A 214 -5.66 3.47 -38.03
CA PHE A 214 -6.88 3.09 -37.31
C PHE A 214 -7.62 4.25 -36.64
N ARG A 215 -7.05 5.46 -36.58
CA ARG A 215 -7.69 6.62 -35.92
C ARG A 215 -9.09 6.96 -36.46
N GLU A 216 -9.36 6.65 -37.73
CA GLU A 216 -10.66 6.93 -38.38
C GLU A 216 -11.71 5.83 -38.13
N ILE A 217 -11.37 4.76 -37.40
CA ILE A 217 -12.34 3.72 -37.06
C ILE A 217 -13.44 4.31 -36.17
N ASN A 218 -14.68 4.14 -36.64
CA ASN A 218 -15.87 4.58 -35.92
C ASN A 218 -16.22 3.57 -34.82
N LEU A 219 -15.88 3.92 -33.57
CA LEU A 219 -16.17 3.10 -32.39
C LEU A 219 -17.68 2.95 -32.09
N HIS A 220 -18.52 3.88 -32.53
CA HIS A 220 -19.97 3.71 -32.42
C HIS A 220 -20.45 2.59 -33.34
N GLN A 221 -20.00 2.58 -34.60
CA GLN A 221 -20.34 1.51 -35.54
C GLN A 221 -19.77 0.16 -35.08
N ALA A 222 -18.51 0.13 -34.62
CA ALA A 222 -17.90 -1.10 -34.10
C ALA A 222 -18.66 -1.70 -32.90
N ARG A 223 -19.27 -0.86 -32.06
CA ARG A 223 -20.18 -1.32 -30.99
C ARG A 223 -21.49 -1.86 -31.55
N TYR A 224 -22.12 -1.17 -32.50
CA TYR A 224 -23.34 -1.63 -33.17
C TYR A 224 -23.14 -3.01 -33.83
N ASP A 225 -21.96 -3.23 -34.42
CA ASP A 225 -21.58 -4.48 -35.07
C ASP A 225 -21.15 -5.58 -34.07
N GLY A 226 -21.14 -5.29 -32.76
CA GLY A 226 -20.81 -6.25 -31.70
C GLY A 226 -19.31 -6.53 -31.51
N LEU A 227 -18.42 -5.76 -32.15
CA LEU A 227 -16.96 -5.91 -32.04
C LEU A 227 -16.41 -5.34 -30.71
N ILE A 228 -17.14 -4.40 -30.12
CA ILE A 228 -16.82 -3.73 -28.85
C ILE A 228 -18.04 -3.83 -27.94
N ASN A 229 -17.83 -4.26 -26.70
CA ASN A 229 -18.85 -4.23 -25.65
C ASN A 229 -18.47 -3.17 -24.60
N GLY A 230 -19.41 -2.33 -24.19
CA GLY A 230 -19.12 -1.18 -23.31
C GLY A 230 -18.65 0.06 -24.10
N VAL A 231 -18.22 1.09 -23.38
CA VAL A 231 -17.84 2.39 -23.98
C VAL A 231 -16.40 2.72 -23.60
N PRO A 232 -15.41 2.60 -24.51
CA PRO A 232 -14.05 3.07 -24.24
C PRO A 232 -14.06 4.53 -23.76
N GLY A 233 -13.41 4.83 -22.64
CA GLY A 233 -13.41 6.14 -22.00
C GLY A 233 -14.70 6.48 -21.23
N GLY A 234 -15.58 5.49 -21.02
CA GLY A 234 -16.78 5.59 -20.21
C GLY A 234 -16.49 5.56 -18.71
N GLY A 235 -17.28 6.28 -17.92
CA GLY A 235 -17.16 6.29 -16.45
C GLY A 235 -16.04 7.18 -15.90
N LEU A 236 -15.22 7.82 -16.74
CA LEU A 236 -14.18 8.76 -16.28
C LEU A 236 -14.76 10.05 -15.69
N GLU A 237 -16.00 10.41 -16.02
CA GLU A 237 -16.64 11.67 -15.60
C GLU A 237 -16.98 11.72 -14.10
N SER A 238 -17.04 10.57 -13.44
CA SER A 238 -17.23 10.48 -11.98
C SER A 238 -15.90 10.43 -11.21
N SER A 239 -14.76 10.48 -11.91
CA SER A 239 -13.44 10.45 -11.29
C SER A 239 -13.05 11.81 -10.71
N PRO A 240 -12.20 11.85 -9.66
CA PRO A 240 -11.72 13.10 -9.05
C PRO A 240 -10.65 13.83 -9.91
N PHE A 241 -10.52 13.48 -11.18
CA PHE A 241 -9.49 14.01 -12.08
C PHE A 241 -9.92 15.34 -12.70
N ASP A 242 -8.94 16.15 -13.10
CA ASP A 242 -9.22 17.37 -13.87
C ASP A 242 -9.71 17.04 -15.29
N SER A 243 -10.31 18.01 -15.97
CA SER A 243 -10.88 17.83 -17.31
C SER A 243 -9.85 17.34 -18.33
N ASP A 244 -8.60 17.79 -18.21
CA ASP A 244 -7.52 17.42 -19.13
C ASP A 244 -7.14 15.94 -18.96
N ALA A 245 -7.04 15.47 -17.72
CA ALA A 245 -6.74 14.09 -17.39
C ALA A 245 -7.87 13.15 -17.83
N ILE A 246 -9.14 13.58 -17.66
CA ILE A 246 -10.31 12.83 -18.16
C ILE A 246 -10.26 12.74 -19.69
N ALA A 247 -10.02 13.85 -20.39
CA ALA A 247 -9.94 13.87 -21.84
C ALA A 247 -8.77 13.03 -22.37
N SER A 248 -7.61 13.07 -21.69
CA SER A 248 -6.45 12.26 -22.04
C SER A 248 -6.72 10.76 -21.83
N GLY A 249 -7.35 10.39 -20.71
CA GLY A 249 -7.77 9.01 -20.42
C GLY A 249 -8.71 8.47 -21.48
N ARG A 250 -9.77 9.21 -21.81
CA ARG A 250 -10.72 8.86 -22.88
C ARG A 250 -10.02 8.67 -24.22
N THR A 251 -9.16 9.61 -24.59
CA THR A 251 -8.37 9.51 -25.84
C THR A 251 -7.53 8.23 -25.87
N GLY A 252 -6.94 7.87 -24.74
CA GLY A 252 -6.12 6.67 -24.63
C GLY A 252 -6.89 5.37 -24.83
N GLU A 253 -8.00 5.23 -24.12
CA GLU A 253 -8.88 4.06 -24.23
C GLU A 253 -9.47 3.92 -25.64
N GLU A 254 -9.97 5.01 -26.20
CA GLU A 254 -10.50 5.01 -27.57
C GLU A 254 -9.43 4.65 -28.61
N THR A 255 -8.21 5.18 -28.46
CA THR A 255 -7.09 4.87 -29.36
C THR A 255 -6.75 3.39 -29.31
N LEU A 256 -6.66 2.79 -28.12
CA LEU A 256 -6.44 1.36 -27.98
C LEU A 256 -7.59 0.54 -28.59
N ALA A 257 -8.84 0.94 -28.35
CA ALA A 257 -10.00 0.26 -28.91
C ALA A 257 -9.97 0.23 -30.45
N ARG A 258 -9.63 1.37 -31.08
CA ARG A 258 -9.46 1.44 -32.54
C ARG A 258 -8.36 0.50 -33.03
N ILE A 259 -7.21 0.47 -32.34
CA ILE A 259 -6.09 -0.42 -32.69
C ILE A 259 -6.50 -1.90 -32.59
N ILE A 260 -7.21 -2.29 -31.53
CA ILE A 260 -7.69 -3.67 -31.35
C ILE A 260 -8.67 -4.06 -32.46
N VAL A 261 -9.67 -3.22 -32.75
CA VAL A 261 -10.64 -3.48 -33.83
C VAL A 261 -9.96 -3.52 -35.19
N GLY A 262 -9.09 -2.56 -35.49
CA GLY A 262 -8.37 -2.47 -36.76
C GLY A 262 -7.47 -3.66 -37.04
N ASN A 263 -6.91 -4.28 -36.00
CA ASN A 263 -6.08 -5.48 -36.11
C ASN A 263 -6.87 -6.79 -36.29
N LYS A 264 -8.21 -6.76 -36.22
CA LYS A 264 -9.12 -7.90 -36.45
C LYS A 264 -8.72 -9.17 -35.70
N LEU A 265 -8.46 -9.02 -34.40
CA LEU A 265 -8.11 -10.14 -33.53
C LEU A 265 -9.33 -11.02 -33.26
N ASN A 266 -9.11 -12.33 -33.09
CA ASN A 266 -10.12 -13.31 -32.66
C ASN A 266 -10.37 -13.20 -31.14
N VAL A 267 -10.75 -12.00 -30.69
CA VAL A 267 -11.11 -11.72 -29.31
C VAL A 267 -12.41 -10.93 -29.27
N VAL A 268 -13.13 -11.03 -28.15
CA VAL A 268 -14.19 -10.08 -27.81
C VAL A 268 -13.64 -9.08 -26.80
N SER A 269 -13.87 -7.80 -27.07
CA SER A 269 -13.44 -6.71 -26.19
C SER A 269 -14.59 -6.18 -25.32
N PHE A 270 -14.29 -5.94 -24.05
CA PHE A 270 -15.17 -5.35 -23.04
C PHE A 270 -14.48 -4.13 -22.45
N TRP A 271 -15.20 -3.01 -22.32
CA TRP A 271 -14.63 -1.71 -21.95
C TRP A 271 -15.35 -1.07 -20.79
N SER A 272 -14.59 -0.36 -19.96
CA SER A 272 -15.07 0.30 -18.72
C SER A 272 -15.75 -0.70 -17.78
N LEU A 273 -14.97 -1.64 -17.24
CA LEU A 273 -15.48 -2.66 -16.33
C LEU A 273 -15.40 -2.18 -14.87
N TYR A 274 -16.42 -2.54 -14.09
CA TYR A 274 -16.32 -2.54 -12.64
C TYR A 274 -15.24 -3.54 -12.20
N GLY A 275 -14.34 -3.09 -11.34
CA GLY A 275 -13.40 -3.96 -10.65
C GLY A 275 -14.09 -4.89 -9.66
N LYS A 276 -13.29 -5.73 -9.02
CA LYS A 276 -13.75 -6.70 -8.01
C LYS A 276 -13.11 -6.44 -6.66
N ASP A 277 -13.84 -6.74 -5.59
CA ASP A 277 -13.29 -6.85 -4.24
C ASP A 277 -12.71 -8.26 -4.00
N GLY A 278 -12.13 -8.49 -2.82
CA GLY A 278 -11.56 -9.79 -2.46
C GLY A 278 -12.58 -10.94 -2.34
N LYS A 279 -13.88 -10.65 -2.40
CA LYS A 279 -15.01 -11.59 -2.39
C LYS A 279 -15.66 -11.74 -3.79
N GLY A 280 -15.21 -10.99 -4.79
CA GLY A 280 -15.76 -11.00 -6.15
C GLY A 280 -16.96 -10.06 -6.37
N ASN A 281 -17.28 -9.17 -5.43
CA ASN A 281 -18.31 -8.15 -5.62
C ASN A 281 -17.77 -6.99 -6.48
N PRO A 282 -18.62 -6.30 -7.26
CA PRO A 282 -18.21 -5.09 -7.99
C PRO A 282 -17.66 -3.99 -7.07
N THR A 283 -16.70 -3.22 -7.57
CA THR A 283 -16.18 -2.01 -6.90
C THR A 283 -16.02 -0.86 -7.90
N ASP A 284 -15.95 0.36 -7.38
CA ASP A 284 -15.72 1.58 -8.17
C ASP A 284 -14.26 1.73 -8.67
N LYS A 285 -13.43 0.69 -8.50
CA LYS A 285 -12.08 0.64 -9.08
C LYS A 285 -12.17 0.07 -10.47
N ASP A 286 -11.53 0.69 -11.44
CA ASP A 286 -11.82 0.38 -12.84
C ASP A 286 -10.78 -0.52 -13.46
N ILE A 287 -11.23 -1.30 -14.45
CA ILE A 287 -10.39 -1.89 -15.48
C ILE A 287 -10.88 -1.33 -16.80
N ASP A 288 -9.97 -0.69 -17.53
CA ASP A 288 -10.31 -0.02 -18.79
C ASP A 288 -10.80 -1.02 -19.83
N CYS A 289 -10.13 -2.17 -19.96
CA CYS A 289 -10.48 -3.19 -20.93
C CYS A 289 -10.24 -4.64 -20.44
N ALA A 290 -11.11 -5.55 -20.88
CA ALA A 290 -10.84 -6.98 -20.91
C ALA A 290 -10.97 -7.50 -22.35
N LEU A 291 -9.94 -8.21 -22.82
CA LEU A 291 -9.94 -8.93 -24.10
C LEU A 291 -10.07 -10.42 -23.81
N VAL A 292 -11.02 -11.09 -24.45
CA VAL A 292 -11.33 -12.50 -24.19
C VAL A 292 -11.24 -13.29 -25.48
N GLY A 293 -10.46 -14.36 -25.47
CA GLY A 293 -10.33 -15.30 -26.58
C GLY A 293 -10.36 -16.75 -26.11
N VAL A 294 -10.39 -17.67 -27.05
CA VAL A 294 -10.24 -19.10 -26.81
C VAL A 294 -9.26 -19.67 -27.83
N ASP A 295 -8.29 -20.45 -27.41
CA ASP A 295 -7.36 -21.10 -28.34
C ASP A 295 -7.99 -22.34 -29.00
N LYS A 296 -7.29 -22.89 -30.00
CA LYS A 296 -7.75 -24.09 -30.72
C LYS A 296 -7.87 -25.33 -29.85
N GLN A 297 -7.25 -25.34 -28.66
CA GLN A 297 -7.36 -26.40 -27.66
C GLN A 297 -8.55 -26.19 -26.72
N GLY A 298 -9.29 -25.09 -26.85
CA GLY A 298 -10.46 -24.76 -26.03
C GLY A 298 -10.11 -24.08 -24.71
N LYS A 299 -8.87 -23.62 -24.51
CA LYS A 299 -8.49 -22.86 -23.31
C LYS A 299 -8.88 -21.40 -23.49
N THR A 300 -9.65 -20.87 -22.53
CA THR A 300 -9.98 -19.45 -22.49
C THR A 300 -8.76 -18.63 -22.08
N HIS A 301 -8.53 -17.52 -22.78
CA HIS A 301 -7.52 -16.51 -22.48
C HIS A 301 -8.21 -15.18 -22.17
N VAL A 302 -7.75 -14.50 -21.12
CA VAL A 302 -8.27 -13.20 -20.69
C VAL A 302 -7.13 -12.24 -20.44
N TRP A 303 -7.13 -11.13 -21.16
CA TRP A 303 -6.19 -10.03 -20.94
C TRP A 303 -6.92 -8.86 -20.32
N PHE A 304 -6.57 -8.52 -19.08
CA PHE A 304 -7.00 -7.29 -18.43
C PHE A 304 -6.01 -6.18 -18.77
N VAL A 305 -6.49 -5.08 -19.33
CA VAL A 305 -5.65 -4.01 -19.85
C VAL A 305 -6.10 -2.67 -19.28
N ASP A 306 -5.13 -1.93 -18.75
CA ASP A 306 -5.27 -0.56 -18.28
C ASP A 306 -4.51 0.35 -19.24
N ALA A 307 -5.23 1.17 -19.99
CA ALA A 307 -4.68 2.05 -21.01
C ALA A 307 -4.11 3.31 -20.35
N LYS A 308 -2.94 3.75 -20.82
CA LYS A 308 -2.25 4.92 -20.29
C LYS A 308 -1.75 5.81 -21.41
N ASN A 309 -2.42 6.95 -21.56
CA ASN A 309 -2.05 8.00 -22.49
C ASN A 309 -1.18 9.05 -21.80
N TYR A 310 0.02 8.63 -21.40
CA TYR A 310 1.00 9.56 -20.83
C TYR A 310 1.86 10.17 -21.92
N LYS A 311 2.31 11.40 -21.64
CA LYS A 311 3.18 12.18 -22.50
C LYS A 311 4.38 11.38 -23.02
N GLY A 312 4.52 11.37 -24.33
CA GLY A 312 5.72 10.92 -25.02
C GLY A 312 5.38 10.39 -26.41
N GLY A 313 6.36 10.48 -27.31
CA GLY A 313 6.36 9.76 -28.58
C GLY A 313 7.41 8.65 -28.58
N SER A 314 7.76 8.16 -29.76
CA SER A 314 8.81 7.14 -29.91
C SER A 314 10.22 7.63 -29.57
N ASP A 315 10.43 8.92 -29.32
CA ASP A 315 11.66 9.44 -28.69
C ASP A 315 11.68 9.26 -27.16
N THR A 316 10.51 9.15 -26.52
CA THR A 316 10.41 8.96 -25.08
C THR A 316 10.68 7.50 -24.69
N LYS A 317 11.44 7.31 -23.63
CA LYS A 317 11.60 6.04 -22.92
C LYS A 317 11.15 6.19 -21.47
N TYR A 318 10.41 5.19 -20.99
CA TYR A 318 10.08 5.05 -19.58
C TYR A 318 10.92 3.96 -18.93
N VAL A 319 11.48 4.24 -17.76
CA VAL A 319 12.30 3.27 -17.00
C VAL A 319 11.92 3.24 -15.54
N ASN A 320 11.96 2.06 -14.92
CA ASN A 320 11.81 1.92 -13.48
C ASN A 320 13.00 2.56 -12.75
N ALA A 321 12.69 3.43 -11.80
CA ALA A 321 13.67 4.16 -11.01
C ALA A 321 13.62 3.79 -9.53
N GLY A 322 13.10 2.62 -9.17
CA GLY A 322 12.90 2.19 -7.78
C GLY A 322 11.47 2.39 -7.32
N HIS A 323 11.26 2.61 -6.03
CA HIS A 323 9.94 2.85 -5.43
C HIS A 323 9.92 4.11 -4.55
N ASP A 324 8.71 4.64 -4.31
CA ASP A 324 8.47 5.76 -3.40
C ASP A 324 8.31 5.31 -1.94
N ASP A 325 8.02 6.26 -1.05
CA ASP A 325 7.80 6.05 0.39
C ASP A 325 6.57 5.16 0.70
N LYS A 326 5.65 5.05 -0.25
CA LYS A 326 4.46 4.18 -0.16
C LYS A 326 4.73 2.78 -0.70
N GLY A 327 5.91 2.54 -1.29
CA GLY A 327 6.28 1.28 -1.93
C GLY A 327 5.70 1.12 -3.33
N LEU A 328 5.26 2.21 -3.96
CA LEU A 328 4.81 2.21 -5.35
C LEU A 328 6.04 2.35 -6.26
N ASN A 329 6.09 1.58 -7.34
CA ASN A 329 7.15 1.75 -8.33
C ASN A 329 7.12 3.16 -8.90
N VAL A 330 8.29 3.78 -9.02
CA VAL A 330 8.49 5.07 -9.66
C VAL A 330 9.08 4.85 -11.04
N ILE A 331 8.52 5.54 -12.04
CA ILE A 331 9.02 5.51 -13.42
C ILE A 331 9.48 6.90 -13.84
N VAL A 332 10.55 6.95 -14.64
CA VAL A 332 11.18 8.19 -15.13
C VAL A 332 11.04 8.29 -16.64
N ARG A 333 10.80 9.50 -17.13
CA ARG A 333 10.69 9.85 -18.55
C ARG A 333 12.01 10.40 -19.09
N ILE A 334 12.49 9.83 -20.18
CA ILE A 334 13.77 10.19 -20.81
C ILE A 334 13.55 10.42 -22.30
N SER A 335 14.03 11.53 -22.84
CA SER A 335 14.15 11.75 -24.28
C SER A 335 15.46 11.13 -24.75
N LYS A 336 15.37 10.14 -25.64
CA LYS A 336 16.53 9.39 -26.12
C LYS A 336 17.44 10.27 -26.96
N SER A 337 16.89 11.10 -27.83
CA SER A 337 17.63 11.98 -28.73
C SER A 337 18.29 13.16 -28.01
N GLN A 338 17.61 13.72 -27.00
CA GLN A 338 18.12 14.89 -26.26
C GLN A 338 19.02 14.52 -25.10
N HIS A 339 19.15 13.23 -24.78
CA HIS A 339 19.92 12.78 -23.63
C HIS A 339 19.49 13.51 -22.33
N ALA A 340 18.18 13.69 -22.15
CA ALA A 340 17.61 14.52 -21.10
C ALA A 340 16.36 13.89 -20.46
N LEU A 341 16.07 14.27 -19.22
CA LEU A 341 14.83 13.95 -18.54
C LEU A 341 13.69 14.78 -19.12
N VAL A 342 12.47 14.22 -19.18
CA VAL A 342 11.30 14.95 -19.70
C VAL A 342 10.33 15.29 -18.59
N SER A 343 10.09 16.58 -18.36
CA SER A 343 9.18 17.07 -17.33
C SER A 343 7.71 16.73 -17.63
N GLY A 344 6.97 16.43 -16.57
CA GLY A 344 5.52 16.25 -16.58
C GLY A 344 4.80 17.58 -16.35
N LYS A 345 3.46 17.56 -16.27
CA LYS A 345 2.63 18.74 -15.95
C LYS A 345 3.00 19.35 -14.58
N ASP A 346 3.53 18.53 -13.67
CA ASP A 346 3.99 18.92 -12.33
C ASP A 346 5.46 19.38 -12.30
N GLY A 347 6.12 19.50 -13.45
CA GLY A 347 7.53 19.86 -13.59
C GLY A 347 8.50 18.73 -13.22
N ARG A 348 8.01 17.56 -12.78
CA ARG A 348 8.85 16.44 -12.36
C ARG A 348 9.08 15.46 -13.50
N PRO A 349 10.26 14.82 -13.59
CA PRO A 349 10.55 13.85 -14.65
C PRO A 349 10.02 12.44 -14.36
N TYR A 350 9.38 12.24 -13.21
CA TYR A 350 8.96 10.93 -12.73
C TYR A 350 7.49 10.91 -12.32
N LEU A 351 6.92 9.71 -12.18
CA LEU A 351 5.62 9.50 -11.53
C LEU A 351 5.61 8.17 -10.75
N SER A 352 4.83 8.13 -9.67
CA SER A 352 4.51 6.89 -8.95
C SER A 352 3.39 6.14 -9.65
N THR A 353 3.53 4.83 -9.76
CA THR A 353 2.60 3.96 -10.49
C THR A 353 1.59 3.30 -9.53
N SER A 354 0.31 3.21 -9.92
CA SER A 354 -0.73 2.69 -9.03
C SER A 354 -0.68 1.17 -8.84
N GLU A 355 -1.13 0.65 -7.70
CA GLU A 355 -1.28 -0.79 -7.46
C GLU A 355 -2.57 -1.41 -8.04
N ASN A 356 -3.41 -0.60 -8.71
CA ASN A 356 -4.78 -0.98 -9.06
C ASN A 356 -4.82 -2.29 -9.87
N MET A 357 -4.04 -2.37 -10.94
CA MET A 357 -4.05 -3.55 -11.81
C MET A 357 -3.55 -4.82 -11.12
N ALA A 358 -2.57 -4.72 -10.22
CA ALA A 358 -2.10 -5.87 -9.45
C ALA A 358 -3.21 -6.39 -8.50
N VAL A 359 -3.89 -5.46 -7.81
CA VAL A 359 -5.03 -5.79 -6.95
C VAL A 359 -6.17 -6.41 -7.75
N GLN A 360 -6.52 -5.83 -8.89
CA GLN A 360 -7.59 -6.32 -9.75
C GLN A 360 -7.25 -7.69 -10.35
N SER A 361 -6.03 -7.92 -10.81
CA SER A 361 -5.56 -9.24 -11.26
C SER A 361 -5.79 -10.30 -10.18
N GLY A 362 -5.43 -9.99 -8.93
CA GLY A 362 -5.66 -10.85 -7.77
C GLY A 362 -7.14 -11.11 -7.47
N ASN A 363 -8.00 -10.10 -7.58
CA ASN A 363 -9.43 -10.23 -7.27
C ASN A 363 -10.20 -10.96 -8.38
N TRP A 364 -9.96 -10.63 -9.64
CA TRP A 364 -10.55 -11.31 -10.79
C TRP A 364 -10.11 -12.77 -10.90
N SER A 365 -8.91 -13.12 -10.41
CA SER A 365 -8.44 -14.50 -10.38
C SER A 365 -9.35 -15.48 -9.61
N ARG A 366 -10.19 -14.94 -8.71
CA ARG A 366 -11.09 -15.70 -7.82
C ARG A 366 -12.48 -15.89 -8.40
N VAL A 367 -12.78 -15.27 -9.54
CA VAL A 367 -14.11 -15.34 -10.16
C VAL A 367 -14.29 -16.72 -10.81
N PRO A 368 -15.30 -17.52 -10.40
CA PRO A 368 -15.43 -18.92 -10.85
C PRO A 368 -15.46 -19.09 -12.38
N ALA A 369 -16.19 -18.24 -13.10
CA ALA A 369 -16.36 -18.32 -14.55
C ALA A 369 -15.06 -18.14 -15.35
N ILE A 370 -14.01 -17.58 -14.74
CA ILE A 370 -12.68 -17.44 -15.37
C ILE A 370 -11.58 -18.06 -14.51
N ALA A 371 -11.92 -18.92 -13.54
CA ALA A 371 -10.97 -19.50 -12.61
C ALA A 371 -9.91 -20.37 -13.32
N LYS A 372 -10.30 -21.03 -14.42
CA LYS A 372 -9.45 -21.90 -15.25
C LYS A 372 -8.86 -21.21 -16.48
N ALA A 373 -9.21 -19.94 -16.73
CA ALA A 373 -8.69 -19.21 -17.87
C ALA A 373 -7.20 -18.90 -17.68
N ASP A 374 -6.46 -18.84 -18.78
CA ASP A 374 -5.19 -18.13 -18.79
C ASP A 374 -5.48 -16.64 -18.62
N ARG A 375 -4.81 -15.99 -17.68
CA ARG A 375 -5.11 -14.60 -17.33
C ARG A 375 -3.83 -13.83 -17.25
N THR A 376 -3.81 -12.70 -17.94
CA THR A 376 -2.69 -11.78 -17.87
C THR A 376 -3.19 -10.36 -17.71
N SER A 377 -2.42 -9.56 -16.99
CA SER A 377 -2.73 -8.16 -16.73
C SER A 377 -1.63 -7.30 -17.29
N TYR A 378 -2.01 -6.24 -17.99
CA TYR A 378 -1.12 -5.30 -18.62
C TYR A 378 -1.49 -3.87 -18.30
N VAL A 379 -0.47 -3.02 -18.22
CA VAL A 379 -0.63 -1.59 -18.44
C VAL A 379 -0.16 -1.30 -19.86
N CYS A 380 -1.05 -0.76 -20.70
CA CYS A 380 -0.75 -0.48 -22.09
C CYS A 380 -0.50 1.02 -22.28
N MET A 381 0.76 1.41 -22.55
CA MET A 381 1.08 2.79 -22.91
C MET A 381 0.70 3.02 -24.37
N VAL A 382 -0.30 3.87 -24.59
CA VAL A 382 -0.86 4.13 -25.92
C VAL A 382 -0.24 5.39 -26.53
N PRO A 383 -0.17 5.51 -27.87
CA PRO A 383 0.45 6.66 -28.50
C PRO A 383 -0.40 7.92 -28.25
N THR A 384 0.24 9.00 -27.80
CA THR A 384 -0.41 10.32 -27.63
C THR A 384 -0.46 11.06 -28.96
N GLY A 385 -1.12 10.45 -29.95
CA GLY A 385 -1.20 10.98 -31.30
C GLY A 385 -0.29 10.27 -32.28
N LYS A 386 0.15 11.00 -33.30
CA LYS A 386 0.91 10.40 -34.40
C LYS A 386 2.33 10.04 -34.03
N ASP A 387 2.96 10.66 -33.03
CA ASP A 387 4.41 10.65 -32.83
C ASP A 387 5.00 9.34 -32.24
N GLY A 388 4.33 8.20 -32.40
CA GLY A 388 4.80 6.91 -31.92
C GLY A 388 4.35 6.56 -30.50
N CYS A 389 4.54 5.30 -30.13
CA CYS A 389 4.48 4.87 -28.73
C CYS A 389 5.84 5.07 -28.04
N PRO A 390 5.87 5.42 -26.74
CA PRO A 390 7.11 5.43 -25.99
C PRO A 390 7.73 4.02 -25.88
N ASP A 391 9.04 3.99 -25.70
CA ASP A 391 9.76 2.77 -25.32
C ASP A 391 9.46 2.42 -23.86
N VAL A 392 8.92 1.22 -23.67
CA VAL A 392 8.50 0.67 -22.37
C VAL A 392 9.12 -0.70 -22.12
N ASP A 393 10.19 -1.04 -22.83
CA ASP A 393 10.83 -2.35 -22.71
C ASP A 393 11.36 -2.58 -21.30
N GLY A 394 10.90 -3.69 -20.70
CA GLY A 394 11.23 -4.05 -19.32
C GLY A 394 10.56 -3.19 -18.25
N LEU A 395 9.64 -2.29 -18.62
CA LEU A 395 8.93 -1.45 -17.67
C LEU A 395 7.89 -2.26 -16.89
N VAL A 396 7.91 -2.10 -15.57
CA VAL A 396 7.04 -2.82 -14.64
C VAL A 396 6.27 -1.84 -13.78
N TRP A 397 4.95 -1.93 -13.82
CA TRP A 397 4.05 -1.17 -12.96
C TRP A 397 4.04 -1.74 -11.53
N THR A 398 3.55 -0.97 -10.55
CA THR A 398 3.45 -1.46 -9.17
C THR A 398 2.73 -2.80 -9.09
N GLY A 399 3.31 -3.73 -8.31
CA GLY A 399 2.79 -5.08 -8.13
C GLY A 399 3.19 -6.07 -9.22
N GLY A 400 4.21 -5.73 -10.04
CA GLY A 400 4.79 -6.65 -11.02
C GLY A 400 4.02 -6.75 -12.33
N VAL A 401 3.11 -5.81 -12.60
CA VAL A 401 2.30 -5.81 -13.82
C VAL A 401 3.15 -5.32 -14.98
N LYS A 402 3.26 -6.13 -16.03
CA LYS A 402 4.05 -5.79 -17.22
C LYS A 402 3.43 -4.59 -17.94
N CYS A 403 4.27 -3.65 -18.34
CA CYS A 403 3.88 -2.58 -19.24
C CYS A 403 4.21 -2.95 -20.69
N VAL A 404 3.32 -2.62 -21.62
CA VAL A 404 3.43 -2.96 -23.04
C VAL A 404 2.98 -1.79 -23.91
N THR A 405 3.45 -1.76 -25.15
CA THR A 405 2.84 -0.98 -26.24
C THR A 405 1.63 -1.72 -26.82
N PRO A 406 0.73 -1.06 -27.58
CA PRO A 406 -0.35 -1.75 -28.29
C PRO A 406 0.18 -2.83 -29.23
N LYS A 407 1.34 -2.58 -29.85
CA LYS A 407 2.00 -3.58 -30.71
C LYS A 407 2.39 -4.83 -29.96
N GLN A 408 3.08 -4.70 -28.84
CA GLN A 408 3.46 -5.84 -28.02
C GLN A 408 2.22 -6.59 -27.51
N LEU A 409 1.17 -5.90 -27.07
CA LEU A 409 -0.09 -6.51 -26.66
C LEU A 409 -0.71 -7.35 -27.79
N VAL A 410 -0.84 -6.77 -28.98
CA VAL A 410 -1.41 -7.45 -30.16
C VAL A 410 -0.57 -8.65 -30.58
N ASP A 411 0.76 -8.53 -30.57
CA ASP A 411 1.67 -9.62 -30.92
C ASP A 411 1.56 -10.78 -29.91
N GLU A 412 1.42 -10.48 -28.61
CA GLU A 412 1.21 -11.50 -27.58
C GLU A 412 -0.14 -12.21 -27.71
N ILE A 413 -1.22 -11.48 -28.04
CA ILE A 413 -2.54 -12.10 -28.31
C ILE A 413 -2.47 -13.01 -29.54
N ARG A 414 -1.81 -12.57 -30.61
CA ARG A 414 -1.65 -13.37 -31.84
C ARG A 414 -0.85 -14.65 -31.60
N ALA A 415 0.11 -14.62 -30.68
CA ALA A 415 0.91 -15.79 -30.34
C ALA A 415 0.08 -16.94 -29.72
N CYS A 416 -1.13 -16.67 -29.22
CA CYS A 416 -2.02 -17.68 -28.65
C CYS A 416 -2.80 -18.50 -29.68
N ASP A 417 -2.68 -18.22 -30.99
CA ASP A 417 -3.36 -18.94 -32.08
C ASP A 417 -4.86 -19.16 -31.81
N LEU A 418 -5.56 -18.05 -31.55
CA LEU A 418 -6.95 -18.03 -31.13
C LEU A 418 -7.92 -18.54 -32.22
N ASP A 419 -8.90 -19.31 -31.78
CA ASP A 419 -10.00 -19.83 -32.59
C ASP A 419 -11.15 -18.81 -32.70
N ASP A 420 -12.21 -19.16 -33.43
CA ASP A 420 -13.39 -18.32 -33.62
C ASP A 420 -14.00 -17.86 -32.27
N PRO A 421 -14.24 -16.55 -32.06
CA PRO A 421 -14.79 -16.02 -30.81
C PRO A 421 -16.14 -16.60 -30.39
N SER A 422 -16.92 -17.19 -31.31
CA SER A 422 -18.18 -17.87 -30.98
C SER A 422 -17.98 -19.09 -30.07
N ARG A 423 -16.75 -19.62 -29.96
CA ARG A 423 -16.40 -20.74 -29.08
C ARG A 423 -16.09 -20.31 -27.64
N ILE A 424 -16.06 -19.01 -27.35
CA ILE A 424 -15.83 -18.53 -25.98
C ILE A 424 -16.99 -19.00 -25.08
N PRO A 425 -16.69 -19.57 -23.89
CA PRO A 425 -17.72 -20.02 -22.95
C PRO A 425 -18.74 -18.93 -22.60
N ALA A 426 -20.02 -19.30 -22.62
CA ALA A 426 -21.13 -18.36 -22.39
C ALA A 426 -21.11 -17.75 -20.97
N ASP A 427 -20.62 -18.47 -19.97
CA ASP A 427 -20.46 -17.99 -18.60
C ASP A 427 -19.40 -16.87 -18.50
N ALA A 428 -18.28 -17.01 -19.20
CA ALA A 428 -17.27 -15.95 -19.32
C ALA A 428 -17.86 -14.71 -20.02
N MET A 429 -18.59 -14.91 -21.12
CA MET A 429 -19.25 -13.81 -21.85
C MET A 429 -20.27 -13.07 -20.97
N ASN A 430 -21.11 -13.80 -20.25
CA ASN A 430 -22.11 -13.23 -19.36
C ASN A 430 -21.49 -12.50 -18.17
N LEU A 431 -20.38 -13.03 -17.62
CA LEU A 431 -19.61 -12.37 -16.57
C LEU A 431 -19.17 -10.97 -17.00
N PHE A 432 -18.52 -10.86 -18.17
CA PHE A 432 -17.97 -9.58 -18.61
C PHE A 432 -19.05 -8.59 -19.02
N ARG A 433 -20.13 -9.04 -19.70
CA ARG A 433 -21.30 -8.18 -19.99
C ARG A 433 -21.93 -7.64 -18.71
N GLY A 434 -22.08 -8.48 -17.68
CA GLY A 434 -22.62 -8.08 -16.39
C GLY A 434 -21.69 -7.21 -15.55
N ALA A 435 -20.43 -7.05 -15.96
CA ALA A 435 -19.43 -6.21 -15.29
C ALA A 435 -19.21 -4.86 -15.97
N LEU A 436 -19.85 -4.60 -17.11
CA LEU A 436 -19.77 -3.31 -17.81
C LEU A 436 -20.40 -2.20 -16.95
N LYS A 437 -19.78 -1.03 -16.99
CA LYS A 437 -20.40 0.20 -16.52
C LYS A 437 -21.39 0.68 -17.58
N ASN A 438 -22.64 0.90 -17.16
CA ASN A 438 -23.70 1.41 -18.03
C ASN A 438 -23.70 2.93 -18.08
#